data_AF-A0A9D3VDJ5-F1
#
_entry.id   AF-A0A9D3VDJ5-F1
#
_cell.length_a   1.000
_cell.length_b   1.000
_cell.length_c   1.000
_cell.angle_alpha   90.00
_cell.angle_beta   90.00
_cell.angle_gamma   90.00
#
_symmetry.space_group_name_H-M   'P 1'
#
loop_
_entity.id
_entity.type
_entity.pdbx_description
1 polymer ?
#
loop_
_entity_poly.entity_id
_entity_poly.type
_entity_poly.pdbx_seq_one_letter_code
_entity_poly.pdbx_strand_id
1 'polypeptide(L)'
;MAASYHARSNSLPSRQHPIASQIDDNLNRLRASQSASTSSSIGHNLNGLEDLHECVDVLLQFPLTQQALAQENQREMVEELLDGSLMLLDVCTTAKDALLQTKECTQELQSILRRRRGAEALANEFRKYLTSRKAMKKAICKALTNLKHIQNKFSTPGENGAVISILRDVEAVTISVLEPVLSFISGSEAESKSSRWSLVSKLMHQKKVMCEEEQKANEILSAEAAVRYCIKSKNMKHVENVQKELQSSELSIQDLEEGLETLSRRMIKTRVTVLNSISC
;
A
#
# COMPACT_ATOMS: atom_id res chain seq x y z
N MET A 1 63.21 19.93 30.25
CA MET A 1 62.26 18.99 29.59
C MET A 1 61.06 19.79 29.17
N ALA A 2 60.87 20.00 27.86
CA ALA A 2 59.69 20.69 27.33
C ALA A 2 58.53 19.68 27.22
N ALA A 3 57.40 19.99 27.85
CA ALA A 3 56.18 19.19 27.74
C ALA A 3 55.60 19.35 26.33
N SER A 4 55.45 18.26 25.58
CA SER A 4 54.72 18.27 24.32
C SER A 4 53.23 18.33 24.60
N TYR A 5 52.59 19.43 24.18
CA TYR A 5 51.14 19.54 24.20
C TYR A 5 50.59 18.82 22.95
N HIS A 6 50.04 17.63 23.13
CA HIS A 6 49.23 16.98 22.10
C HIS A 6 47.87 17.68 22.03
N ALA A 7 47.70 18.55 21.04
CA ALA A 7 46.38 19.02 20.63
C ALA A 7 45.58 17.82 20.13
N ARG A 8 44.60 17.36 20.91
CA ARG A 8 43.61 16.37 20.47
C ARG A 8 42.54 17.11 19.68
N SER A 9 42.47 16.83 18.38
CA SER A 9 41.40 17.33 17.51
C SER A 9 40.07 16.74 17.95
N ASN A 10 39.15 17.58 18.40
CA ASN A 10 37.77 17.19 18.68
C ASN A 10 37.03 17.05 17.33
N SER A 11 36.92 15.82 16.82
CA SER A 11 36.04 15.54 15.69
C SER A 11 34.59 15.68 16.15
N LEU A 12 33.91 16.74 15.70
CA LEU A 12 32.45 16.81 15.79
C LEU A 12 31.86 15.65 14.98
N PRO A 13 30.75 15.02 15.43
CA PRO A 13 30.10 13.99 14.63
C PRO A 13 29.77 14.57 13.25
N SER A 14 30.09 13.81 12.21
CA SER A 14 29.82 14.20 10.83
C SER A 14 28.34 14.49 10.67
N ARG A 15 28.00 15.67 10.12
CA ARG A 15 26.62 16.01 9.80
C ARG A 15 26.11 14.99 8.79
N GLN A 16 25.01 14.31 9.11
CA GLN A 16 24.37 13.38 8.17
C GLN A 16 24.06 14.12 6.86
N HIS A 17 24.25 13.42 5.74
CA HIS A 17 23.99 13.99 4.42
C HIS A 17 22.51 14.40 4.32
N PRO A 18 22.17 15.57 3.72
CA PRO A 18 20.79 16.07 3.68
C PRO A 18 19.77 15.05 3.16
N ILE A 19 20.13 14.28 2.12
CA ILE A 19 19.24 13.23 1.57
C ILE A 19 18.97 12.08 2.56
N ALA A 20 19.96 11.70 3.38
CA ALA A 20 19.81 10.61 4.34
C ALA A 20 18.85 11.04 5.47
N SER A 21 18.98 12.28 5.95
CA SER A 21 18.03 12.87 6.91
C SER A 21 16.61 12.90 6.34
N GLN A 22 16.44 13.27 5.07
CA GLN A 22 15.12 13.34 4.44
C GLN A 22 14.48 11.94 4.29
N ILE A 23 15.28 10.93 3.98
CA ILE A 23 14.84 9.52 3.97
C ILE A 23 14.38 9.10 5.36
N ASP A 24 15.20 9.34 6.40
CA ASP A 24 14.87 9.01 7.79
C ASP A 24 13.58 9.71 8.25
N ASP A 25 13.40 10.99 7.92
CA ASP A 25 12.19 11.75 8.23
C ASP A 25 10.95 11.15 7.56
N ASN A 26 11.04 10.79 6.28
CA ASN A 26 9.96 10.15 5.53
C ASN A 26 9.63 8.75 6.10
N LEU A 27 10.65 7.94 6.43
CA LEU A 27 10.48 6.63 7.06
C LEU A 27 9.75 6.77 8.40
N ASN A 28 10.18 7.69 9.26
CA ASN A 28 9.57 7.92 10.56
C ASN A 28 8.13 8.43 10.45
N ARG A 29 7.87 9.33 9.51
CA ARG A 29 6.52 9.85 9.23
C ARG A 29 5.56 8.73 8.81
N LEU A 30 5.98 7.89 7.87
CA LEU A 30 5.17 6.77 7.38
C LEU A 30 4.98 5.68 8.46
N ARG A 31 6.00 5.42 9.28
CA ARG A 31 5.89 4.51 10.43
C ARG A 31 4.88 5.04 11.46
N ALA A 32 4.80 6.34 11.67
CA ALA A 32 3.85 6.95 12.60
C ALA A 32 2.39 6.89 12.10
N SER A 33 2.17 6.85 10.78
CA SER A 33 0.84 6.84 10.17
C SER A 33 0.27 5.44 9.87
N GLN A 34 0.91 4.37 10.35
CA GLN A 34 0.54 2.96 10.09
C GLN A 34 -0.88 2.56 10.54
N SER A 35 -1.47 3.25 11.52
CA SER A 35 -2.79 2.88 12.09
C SER A 35 -3.98 3.59 11.42
N ALA A 36 -3.74 4.44 10.42
CA ALA A 36 -4.80 5.24 9.81
C ALA A 36 -5.41 4.52 8.59
N SER A 37 -6.71 4.22 8.68
CA SER A 37 -7.44 3.39 7.69
C SER A 37 -8.49 4.16 6.89
N THR A 38 -8.45 5.49 6.88
CA THR A 38 -9.38 6.30 6.10
C THR A 38 -8.87 6.50 4.67
N SER A 39 -9.77 6.78 3.73
CA SER A 39 -9.40 7.07 2.33
C SER A 39 -8.34 8.18 2.24
N SER A 40 -8.51 9.27 3.01
CA SER A 40 -7.57 10.40 3.05
C SER A 40 -6.20 10.02 3.63
N SER A 41 -6.14 9.22 4.69
CA SER A 41 -4.88 8.78 5.27
C SER A 41 -4.13 7.80 4.36
N ILE A 42 -4.87 6.95 3.66
CA ILE A 42 -4.32 6.03 2.67
C ILE A 42 -3.69 6.79 1.51
N GLY A 43 -4.40 7.78 0.94
CA GLY A 43 -3.85 8.65 -0.11
C GLY A 43 -2.59 9.39 0.34
N HIS A 44 -2.60 9.96 1.55
CA HIS A 44 -1.43 10.61 2.13
C HIS A 44 -0.24 9.66 2.30
N ASN A 45 -0.48 8.42 2.73
CA ASN A 45 0.58 7.41 2.89
C ASN A 45 1.17 6.96 1.55
N LEU A 46 0.34 6.81 0.51
CA LEU A 46 0.83 6.51 -0.85
C LEU A 46 1.69 7.64 -1.41
N ASN A 47 1.28 8.89 -1.22
CA ASN A 47 2.09 10.06 -1.60
C ASN A 47 3.41 10.12 -0.80
N GLY A 48 3.36 9.80 0.49
CA GLY A 48 4.58 9.73 1.31
C GLY A 48 5.55 8.65 0.85
N LEU A 49 5.06 7.52 0.32
CA LEU A 49 5.93 6.52 -0.33
C LEU A 49 6.55 7.05 -1.62
N GLU A 50 5.80 7.81 -2.42
CA GLU A 50 6.37 8.47 -3.60
C GLU A 50 7.53 9.40 -3.21
N ASP A 51 7.33 10.28 -2.22
CA ASP A 51 8.38 11.18 -1.71
C ASP A 51 9.61 10.40 -1.24
N LEU A 52 9.38 9.28 -0.52
CA LEU A 52 10.45 8.42 -0.03
C LEU A 52 11.25 7.81 -1.18
N HIS A 53 10.57 7.23 -2.16
CA HIS A 53 11.23 6.62 -3.33
C HIS A 53 11.96 7.67 -4.17
N GLU A 54 11.46 8.90 -4.28
CA GLU A 54 12.18 9.98 -4.94
C GLU A 54 13.50 10.32 -4.23
N CYS A 55 13.49 10.34 -2.89
CA CYS A 55 14.72 10.55 -2.11
C CYS A 55 15.71 9.39 -2.28
N VAL A 56 15.21 8.15 -2.30
CA VAL A 56 16.04 6.96 -2.54
C VAL A 56 16.66 6.98 -3.94
N ASP A 57 15.89 7.36 -4.97
CA ASP A 57 16.42 7.50 -6.33
C ASP A 57 17.59 8.49 -6.41
N VAL A 58 17.54 9.59 -5.65
CA VAL A 58 18.64 10.56 -5.56
C VAL A 58 19.85 9.95 -4.84
N LEU A 59 19.62 9.24 -3.73
CA LEU A 59 20.69 8.55 -2.98
C LEU A 59 21.42 7.52 -3.87
N LEU A 60 20.67 6.76 -4.67
CA LEU A 60 21.20 5.72 -5.57
C LEU A 60 22.02 6.27 -6.75
N GLN A 61 21.90 7.56 -7.06
CA GLN A 61 22.71 8.20 -8.09
C GLN A 61 24.13 8.56 -7.61
N PHE A 62 24.41 8.51 -6.31
CA PHE A 62 25.73 8.84 -5.80
C PHE A 62 26.74 7.73 -6.08
N PRO A 63 27.97 8.06 -6.58
CA PRO A 63 28.99 7.06 -6.89
C PRO A 63 29.35 6.16 -5.70
N LEU A 64 29.38 6.71 -4.48
CA LEU A 64 29.67 5.94 -3.27
C LEU A 64 28.56 4.91 -2.97
N THR A 65 27.30 5.27 -3.22
CA THR A 65 26.16 4.35 -3.07
C THR A 65 26.25 3.23 -4.10
N GLN A 66 26.51 3.56 -5.36
CA GLN A 66 26.65 2.58 -6.44
C GLN A 66 27.82 1.64 -6.19
N GLN A 67 28.97 2.18 -5.77
CA GLN A 67 30.14 1.39 -5.41
C GLN A 67 29.86 0.47 -4.22
N ALA A 68 29.09 0.92 -3.22
CA ALA A 68 28.70 0.08 -2.09
C ALA A 68 27.81 -1.10 -2.54
N LEU A 69 26.86 -0.85 -3.44
CA LEU A 69 25.97 -1.88 -3.99
C LEU A 69 26.70 -2.88 -4.90
N ALA A 70 27.72 -2.43 -5.63
CA ALA A 70 28.52 -3.25 -6.54
C ALA A 70 29.53 -4.17 -5.84
N GLN A 71 29.69 -4.07 -4.51
CA GLN A 71 30.63 -4.92 -3.80
C GLN A 71 30.15 -6.38 -3.81
N GLU A 72 31.04 -7.31 -4.17
CA GLU A 72 30.69 -8.74 -4.30
C GLU A 72 30.14 -9.32 -2.99
N ASN A 73 30.60 -8.84 -1.82
CA ASN A 73 30.09 -9.26 -0.52
C ASN A 73 28.64 -8.82 -0.23
N GLN A 74 28.08 -7.88 -1.01
CA GLN A 74 26.69 -7.43 -0.90
C GLN A 74 25.76 -8.03 -1.95
N ARG A 75 26.30 -8.77 -2.92
CA ARG A 75 25.55 -9.25 -4.10
C ARG A 75 24.29 -10.02 -3.73
N GLU A 76 24.40 -11.00 -2.82
CA GLU A 76 23.26 -11.80 -2.36
C GLU A 76 22.17 -10.93 -1.72
N MET A 77 22.54 -9.96 -0.88
CA MET A 77 21.59 -9.03 -0.25
C MET A 77 20.91 -8.12 -1.27
N VAL A 78 21.64 -7.68 -2.31
CA VAL A 78 21.07 -6.87 -3.39
C VAL A 78 20.11 -7.70 -4.25
N GLU A 79 20.47 -8.94 -4.58
CA GLU A 79 19.59 -9.87 -5.30
C GLU A 79 18.30 -10.14 -4.51
N GLU A 80 18.40 -10.34 -3.19
CA GLU A 80 17.24 -10.47 -2.32
C GLU A 80 16.35 -9.21 -2.28
N LEU A 81 16.94 -8.01 -2.20
CA LEU A 81 16.21 -6.74 -2.26
C LEU A 81 15.49 -6.58 -3.61
N LEU A 82 16.16 -6.98 -4.69
CA LEU A 82 15.56 -7.01 -6.01
C LEU A 82 14.39 -8.00 -6.02
N ASP A 83 14.56 -9.23 -5.55
CA ASP A 83 13.44 -10.17 -5.46
C ASP A 83 12.25 -9.62 -4.65
N GLY A 84 12.51 -9.00 -3.49
CA GLY A 84 11.49 -8.35 -2.68
C GLY A 84 10.76 -7.24 -3.44
N SER A 85 11.50 -6.35 -4.10
CA SER A 85 10.91 -5.27 -4.92
C SER A 85 10.03 -5.80 -6.06
N LEU A 86 10.40 -6.92 -6.70
CA LEU A 86 9.60 -7.54 -7.75
C LEU A 86 8.29 -8.10 -7.19
N MET A 87 8.36 -8.79 -6.06
CA MET A 87 7.16 -9.32 -5.40
C MET A 87 6.21 -8.20 -4.94
N LEU A 88 6.74 -7.05 -4.50
CA LEU A 88 5.92 -5.87 -4.17
C LEU A 88 5.26 -5.27 -5.41
N LEU A 89 5.97 -5.21 -6.54
CA LEU A 89 5.39 -4.77 -7.82
C LEU A 89 4.26 -5.69 -8.28
N ASP A 90 4.39 -7.01 -8.08
CA ASP A 90 3.32 -7.97 -8.38
C ASP A 90 2.07 -7.74 -7.50
N VAL A 91 2.27 -7.39 -6.23
CA VAL A 91 1.20 -7.01 -5.31
C VAL A 91 0.49 -5.75 -5.79
N CYS A 92 1.23 -4.68 -6.12
CA CYS A 92 0.67 -3.44 -6.65
C CYS A 92 -0.09 -3.66 -7.96
N THR A 93 0.47 -4.45 -8.87
CA THR A 93 -0.15 -4.80 -10.16
C THR A 93 -1.47 -5.55 -9.95
N THR A 94 -1.45 -6.60 -9.11
CA THR A 94 -2.66 -7.36 -8.77
C THR A 94 -3.77 -6.47 -8.19
N ALA A 95 -3.40 -5.52 -7.31
CA ALA A 95 -4.35 -4.61 -6.70
C ALA A 95 -4.93 -3.61 -7.71
N LYS A 96 -4.07 -3.02 -8.54
CA LYS A 96 -4.46 -2.07 -9.59
C LYS A 96 -5.39 -2.72 -10.60
N ASP A 97 -5.07 -3.91 -11.10
CA ASP A 97 -5.89 -4.63 -12.08
C ASP A 97 -7.27 -5.00 -11.50
N ALA A 98 -7.32 -5.38 -10.23
CA ALA A 98 -8.57 -5.69 -9.54
C ALA A 98 -9.45 -4.44 -9.36
N LEU A 99 -8.84 -3.29 -9.04
CA LEU A 99 -9.50 -2.00 -8.96
C LEU A 99 -10.06 -1.56 -10.32
N LEU A 100 -9.25 -1.65 -11.37
CA LEU A 100 -9.64 -1.35 -12.76
C LEU A 100 -10.88 -2.14 -13.19
N GLN A 101 -10.89 -3.47 -12.99
CA GLN A 101 -12.06 -4.29 -13.32
C GLN A 101 -13.32 -3.88 -12.55
N THR A 102 -13.18 -3.47 -11.28
CA THR A 102 -14.32 -3.01 -10.48
C THR A 102 -14.80 -1.65 -10.94
N LYS A 103 -13.90 -0.75 -11.30
CA LYS A 103 -14.20 0.59 -11.83
C LYS A 103 -15.00 0.50 -13.12
N GLU A 104 -14.57 -0.33 -14.06
CA GLU A 104 -15.30 -0.60 -15.31
C GLU A 104 -16.73 -1.10 -15.02
N CYS A 105 -16.86 -2.11 -14.14
CA CYS A 105 -18.17 -2.60 -13.71
C CYS A 105 -19.03 -1.53 -13.01
N THR A 106 -18.40 -0.61 -12.28
CA THR A 106 -19.07 0.52 -11.61
C THR A 106 -19.62 1.51 -12.64
N GLN A 107 -18.81 1.87 -13.63
CA GLN A 107 -19.18 2.78 -14.72
C GLN A 107 -20.29 2.20 -15.61
N GLU A 108 -20.21 0.91 -15.95
CA GLU A 108 -21.26 0.20 -16.66
C GLU A 108 -22.58 0.25 -15.89
N LEU A 109 -22.54 -0.07 -14.59
CA LEU A 109 -23.72 -0.06 -13.75
C LEU A 109 -24.33 1.35 -13.66
N GLN A 110 -23.51 2.39 -13.45
CA GLN A 110 -23.99 3.77 -13.46
C GLN A 110 -24.63 4.16 -14.79
N SER A 111 -24.03 3.77 -15.92
CA SER A 111 -24.57 4.02 -17.26
C SER A 111 -25.95 3.39 -17.43
N ILE A 112 -26.14 2.17 -16.92
CA ILE A 112 -27.43 1.46 -16.99
C ILE A 112 -28.47 2.12 -16.08
N LEU A 113 -28.08 2.56 -14.89
CA LEU A 113 -28.97 3.30 -13.97
C LEU A 113 -29.49 4.59 -14.62
N ARG A 114 -28.62 5.35 -15.30
CA ARG A 114 -28.99 6.58 -16.03
C ARG A 114 -30.00 6.32 -17.15
N ARG A 115 -29.94 5.15 -17.81
CA ARG A 115 -30.82 4.76 -18.93
C ARG A 115 -32.19 4.24 -18.50
N ARG A 116 -32.50 4.16 -17.18
CA ARG A 116 -33.80 3.75 -16.62
C ARG A 116 -34.34 2.42 -17.20
N ARG A 117 -33.55 1.34 -17.07
CA ARG A 117 -33.98 -0.02 -17.45
C ARG A 117 -35.03 -0.59 -16.49
N GLY A 118 -35.79 -1.58 -16.95
CA GLY A 118 -36.75 -2.32 -16.12
C GLY A 118 -36.10 -3.04 -14.93
N ALA A 119 -36.87 -3.28 -13.86
CA ALA A 119 -36.38 -3.76 -12.57
C ALA A 119 -35.62 -5.10 -12.64
N GLU A 120 -36.07 -6.04 -13.47
CA GLU A 120 -35.41 -7.35 -13.62
C GLU A 120 -34.04 -7.23 -14.31
N ALA A 121 -33.96 -6.44 -15.38
CA ALA A 121 -32.70 -6.17 -16.06
C ALA A 121 -31.71 -5.49 -15.10
N LEU A 122 -32.17 -4.53 -14.28
CA LEU A 122 -31.33 -3.86 -13.31
C LEU A 122 -30.82 -4.80 -12.19
N ALA A 123 -31.67 -5.71 -11.70
CA ALA A 123 -31.25 -6.70 -10.70
C ALA A 123 -30.12 -7.60 -11.21
N ASN A 124 -30.11 -7.94 -12.51
CA ASN A 124 -29.02 -8.70 -13.11
C ASN A 124 -27.71 -7.91 -13.14
N GLU A 125 -27.75 -6.62 -13.45
CA GLU A 125 -26.55 -5.77 -13.45
C GLU A 125 -25.99 -5.55 -12.05
N PHE A 126 -26.85 -5.39 -11.04
CA PHE A 126 -26.43 -5.38 -9.64
C PHE A 126 -25.71 -6.68 -9.24
N ARG A 127 -26.18 -7.85 -9.70
CA ARG A 127 -25.49 -9.13 -9.45
C ARG A 127 -24.13 -9.20 -10.15
N LYS A 128 -23.99 -8.67 -11.36
CA LYS A 128 -22.69 -8.59 -12.06
C LYS A 128 -21.71 -7.72 -11.30
N TYR A 129 -22.12 -6.53 -10.87
CA TYR A 129 -21.30 -5.66 -10.01
C TYR A 129 -20.83 -6.37 -8.74
N LEU A 130 -21.73 -7.05 -8.01
CA LEU A 130 -21.34 -7.80 -6.80
C LEU A 130 -20.39 -8.97 -7.10
N THR A 131 -20.53 -9.59 -8.27
CA THR A 131 -19.62 -10.65 -8.72
C THR A 131 -18.23 -10.08 -9.00
N SER A 132 -18.14 -8.94 -9.68
CA SER A 132 -16.88 -8.21 -9.89
C SER A 132 -16.24 -7.80 -8.56
N ARG A 133 -17.01 -7.23 -7.62
CA ARG A 133 -16.52 -6.91 -6.26
C ARG A 133 -15.97 -8.14 -5.54
N LYS A 134 -16.65 -9.28 -5.63
CA LYS A 134 -16.18 -10.54 -5.03
C LYS A 134 -14.87 -11.03 -5.66
N ALA A 135 -14.72 -10.92 -6.98
CA ALA A 135 -13.49 -11.27 -7.68
C ALA A 135 -12.34 -10.35 -7.24
N MET A 136 -12.58 -9.05 -7.16
CA MET A 136 -11.62 -8.07 -6.66
C MET A 136 -11.17 -8.38 -5.22
N LYS A 137 -12.11 -8.62 -4.29
CA LYS A 137 -11.77 -9.04 -2.91
C LYS A 137 -10.89 -10.28 -2.88
N LYS A 138 -11.17 -11.28 -3.72
CA LYS A 138 -10.36 -12.51 -3.81
C LYS A 138 -8.94 -12.21 -4.29
N ALA A 139 -8.77 -11.37 -5.31
CA ALA A 139 -7.47 -10.96 -5.81
C ALA A 139 -6.67 -10.20 -4.74
N ILE A 140 -7.32 -9.28 -4.04
CA ILE A 140 -6.69 -8.48 -2.97
C ILE A 140 -6.31 -9.34 -1.77
N CYS A 141 -7.14 -10.31 -1.36
CA CYS A 141 -6.76 -11.27 -0.31
C CYS A 141 -5.54 -12.12 -0.71
N LYS A 142 -5.41 -12.49 -1.98
CA LYS A 142 -4.22 -13.17 -2.51
C LYS A 142 -3.00 -12.24 -2.42
N ALA A 143 -3.14 -10.98 -2.82
CA ALA A 143 -2.09 -9.98 -2.73
C ALA A 143 -1.61 -9.76 -1.28
N LEU A 144 -2.54 -9.66 -0.32
CA LEU A 144 -2.23 -9.61 1.12
C LEU A 144 -1.47 -10.85 1.61
N THR A 145 -1.80 -12.02 1.09
CA THR A 145 -1.09 -13.26 1.45
C THR A 145 0.35 -13.25 0.91
N ASN A 146 0.53 -12.78 -0.33
CA ASN A 146 1.85 -12.59 -0.92
C ASN A 146 2.65 -11.55 -0.12
N LEU A 147 2.03 -10.44 0.27
CA LEU A 147 2.67 -9.39 1.06
C LEU A 147 3.21 -9.92 2.41
N LYS A 148 2.44 -10.76 3.10
CA LYS A 148 2.89 -11.44 4.33
C LYS A 148 4.05 -12.41 4.09
N HIS A 149 4.06 -13.08 2.94
CA HIS A 149 5.17 -13.93 2.56
C HIS A 149 6.45 -13.12 2.33
N ILE A 150 6.36 -11.96 1.67
CA ILE A 150 7.49 -11.02 1.50
C ILE A 150 8.03 -10.63 2.87
N GLN A 151 7.15 -10.14 3.75
CA GLN A 151 7.52 -9.73 5.11
C GLN A 151 8.27 -10.83 5.87
N ASN A 152 7.79 -12.08 5.83
CA ASN A 152 8.44 -13.20 6.51
C ASN A 152 9.78 -13.60 5.87
N LYS A 153 9.92 -13.49 4.54
CA LYS A 153 11.14 -13.87 3.81
C LYS A 153 12.30 -12.92 4.10
N PHE A 154 12.02 -11.63 4.24
CA PHE A 154 13.05 -10.57 4.29
C PHE A 154 13.25 -9.93 5.68
N SER A 155 12.70 -10.53 6.74
CA SER A 155 12.85 -10.07 8.14
C SER A 155 14.14 -10.54 8.83
N THR A 156 15.11 -11.12 8.12
CA THR A 156 16.33 -11.66 8.71
C THR A 156 17.26 -10.55 9.23
N PRO A 157 17.55 -10.49 10.56
CA PRO A 157 18.50 -9.53 11.10
C PRO A 157 19.92 -9.90 10.66
N GLY A 158 20.64 -8.94 10.08
CA GLY A 158 22.04 -9.06 9.68
C GLY A 158 22.77 -7.73 9.77
N GLU A 159 24.08 -7.77 9.96
CA GLU A 159 24.93 -6.58 9.83
C GLU A 159 25.01 -6.21 8.35
N ASN A 160 24.14 -5.29 7.93
CA ASN A 160 24.06 -4.84 6.55
C ASN A 160 24.87 -3.55 6.36
N GLY A 161 25.39 -3.34 5.15
CA GLY A 161 25.92 -2.04 4.76
C GLY A 161 24.84 -0.95 4.88
N ALA A 162 25.24 0.29 5.18
CA ALA A 162 24.31 1.40 5.42
C ALA A 162 23.25 1.58 4.31
N VAL A 163 23.65 1.43 3.05
CA VAL A 163 22.74 1.53 1.88
C VAL A 163 21.72 0.39 1.88
N ILE A 164 22.17 -0.85 2.10
CA ILE A 164 21.28 -2.02 2.18
C ILE A 164 20.28 -1.87 3.33
N SER A 165 20.73 -1.35 4.47
CA SER A 165 19.85 -1.06 5.61
C SER A 165 18.75 -0.07 5.24
N ILE A 166 19.08 1.02 4.53
CA ILE A 166 18.09 2.01 4.07
C ILE A 166 17.09 1.38 3.10
N LEU A 167 17.55 0.57 2.14
CA LEU A 167 16.67 -0.09 1.17
C LEU A 167 15.73 -1.10 1.83
N ARG A 168 16.20 -1.84 2.84
CA ARG A 168 15.37 -2.74 3.66
C ARG A 168 14.32 -1.98 4.46
N ASP A 169 14.69 -0.83 5.03
CA ASP A 169 13.76 0.04 5.74
C ASP A 169 12.66 0.58 4.82
N VAL A 170 13.02 0.97 3.58
CA VAL A 170 12.05 1.39 2.56
C VAL A 170 11.12 0.23 2.19
N GLU A 171 11.65 -0.97 1.96
CA GLU A 171 10.85 -2.18 1.69
C GLU A 171 9.84 -2.45 2.81
N ALA A 172 10.31 -2.42 4.07
CA ALA A 172 9.47 -2.65 5.25
C ALA A 172 8.36 -1.60 5.41
N VAL A 173 8.68 -0.32 5.19
CA VAL A 173 7.68 0.76 5.24
C VAL A 173 6.68 0.64 4.10
N THR A 174 7.13 0.31 2.88
CA THR A 174 6.23 0.04 1.74
C THR A 174 5.26 -1.10 2.05
N ILE A 175 5.73 -2.19 2.65
CA ILE A 175 4.87 -3.29 3.11
C ILE A 175 3.83 -2.78 4.12
N SER A 176 4.27 -2.01 5.12
CA SER A 176 3.40 -1.50 6.19
C SER A 176 2.31 -0.54 5.68
N VAL A 177 2.55 0.15 4.56
CA VAL A 177 1.58 1.06 3.92
C VAL A 177 0.66 0.29 2.97
N LEU A 178 1.16 -0.70 2.22
CA LEU A 178 0.34 -1.50 1.31
C LEU A 178 -0.67 -2.39 2.06
N GLU A 179 -0.36 -2.89 3.25
CA GLU A 179 -1.30 -3.71 4.03
C GLU A 179 -2.63 -3.00 4.33
N PRO A 180 -2.67 -1.78 4.90
CA PRO A 180 -3.92 -1.05 5.12
C PRO A 180 -4.59 -0.62 3.81
N VAL A 181 -3.84 -0.27 2.75
CA VAL A 181 -4.40 0.01 1.41
C VAL A 181 -5.21 -1.19 0.90
N LEU A 182 -4.61 -2.38 0.91
CA LEU A 182 -5.26 -3.61 0.45
C LEU A 182 -6.43 -4.02 1.37
N SER A 183 -6.29 -3.81 2.68
CA SER A 183 -7.35 -4.08 3.64
C SER A 183 -8.56 -3.17 3.42
N PHE A 184 -8.33 -1.90 3.11
CA PHE A 184 -9.36 -0.93 2.73
C PHE A 184 -10.10 -1.37 1.45
N ILE A 185 -9.37 -1.74 0.40
CA ILE A 185 -9.97 -2.16 -0.88
C ILE A 185 -10.86 -3.41 -0.71
N SER A 186 -10.36 -4.40 0.03
CA SER A 186 -11.09 -5.64 0.31
C SER A 186 -12.24 -5.45 1.28
N GLY A 187 -12.19 -4.40 2.09
CA GLY A 187 -13.14 -4.13 3.16
C GLY A 187 -13.02 -5.12 4.32
N SER A 188 -11.78 -5.54 4.63
CA SER A 188 -11.49 -6.50 5.68
C SER A 188 -11.51 -5.84 7.07
N GLU A 189 -12.65 -5.26 7.46
CA GLU A 189 -13.00 -5.21 8.88
C GLU A 189 -13.67 -6.56 9.25
N ALA A 190 -12.99 -7.34 10.07
CA ALA A 190 -13.56 -8.34 10.99
C ALA A 190 -14.47 -9.48 10.45
N GLU A 191 -14.63 -9.71 9.14
CA GLU A 191 -15.35 -10.89 8.62
C GLU A 191 -14.54 -11.69 7.60
N SER A 192 -13.31 -12.08 7.95
CA SER A 192 -12.75 -13.30 7.38
C SER A 192 -13.17 -14.46 8.27
N LYS A 193 -13.91 -15.40 7.68
CA LYS A 193 -14.29 -16.68 8.28
C LYS A 193 -13.16 -17.19 9.16
N SER A 194 -13.44 -17.32 10.45
CA SER A 194 -12.59 -18.00 11.40
C SER A 194 -12.06 -19.30 10.79
N SER A 195 -10.79 -19.32 10.41
CA SER A 195 -10.05 -20.56 10.63
C SER A 195 -10.11 -20.79 12.15
N ARG A 196 -10.36 -22.04 12.55
CA ARG A 196 -10.65 -22.52 13.92
C ARG A 196 -9.59 -22.19 14.99
N TRP A 197 -8.63 -21.30 14.71
CA TRP A 197 -7.55 -20.89 15.62
C TRP A 197 -7.52 -19.40 15.99
N SER A 198 -8.36 -18.55 15.41
CA SER A 198 -8.36 -17.10 15.75
C SER A 198 -9.12 -16.73 17.04
N LEU A 199 -9.72 -17.70 17.74
CA LEU A 199 -10.49 -17.46 18.97
C LEU A 199 -9.65 -17.39 20.26
N VAL A 200 -8.33 -17.61 20.21
CA VAL A 200 -7.49 -17.66 21.43
C VAL A 200 -6.70 -16.37 21.67
N SER A 201 -6.67 -15.41 20.73
CA SER A 201 -5.80 -14.21 20.83
C SER A 201 -6.51 -12.88 21.06
N LYS A 202 -7.82 -12.86 21.37
CA LYS A 202 -8.58 -11.60 21.59
C LYS A 202 -9.17 -11.48 23.00
N LEU A 203 -8.34 -11.56 24.03
CA LEU A 203 -8.76 -11.19 25.40
C LEU A 203 -7.87 -10.13 26.07
N MET A 204 -6.87 -9.59 25.40
CA MET A 204 -6.05 -8.52 25.95
C MET A 204 -5.80 -7.48 24.86
N HIS A 205 -6.70 -6.48 24.77
CA HIS A 205 -6.42 -5.06 24.58
C HIS A 205 -7.64 -4.28 24.07
N GLN A 206 -8.11 -3.40 24.97
CA GLN A 206 -8.85 -2.15 24.78
C GLN A 206 -10.20 -2.13 24.03
N LYS A 207 -11.23 -2.10 24.87
CA LYS A 207 -12.39 -1.19 24.83
C LYS A 207 -12.11 0.10 24.02
N LYS A 208 -12.50 0.14 22.74
CA LYS A 208 -12.66 1.38 21.97
C LYS A 208 -14.15 1.75 21.99
N VAL A 209 -14.41 2.90 22.62
CA VAL A 209 -15.72 3.57 22.67
C VAL A 209 -16.16 3.86 21.24
N MET A 210 -17.34 3.35 20.85
CA MET A 210 -17.98 3.72 19.59
C MET A 210 -18.46 5.17 19.70
N CYS A 211 -17.87 6.06 18.90
CA CYS A 211 -18.45 7.37 18.64
C CYS A 211 -19.33 7.24 17.39
N GLU A 212 -20.59 7.66 17.48
CA GLU A 212 -21.65 7.44 16.48
C GLU A 212 -21.58 8.36 15.23
N GLU A 213 -20.42 8.95 14.90
CA GLU A 213 -20.32 9.95 13.82
C GLU A 213 -19.51 9.56 12.56
N GLU A 214 -19.00 8.33 12.43
CA GLU A 214 -18.01 8.01 11.38
C GLU A 214 -18.46 6.91 10.40
N GLN A 215 -19.69 6.97 9.90
CA GLN A 215 -20.29 5.85 9.14
C GLN A 215 -20.09 5.92 7.61
N LYS A 216 -19.01 6.54 7.13
CA LYS A 216 -18.61 6.47 5.72
C LYS A 216 -17.10 6.44 5.50
N ALA A 217 -16.37 5.70 6.33
CA ALA A 217 -14.92 5.60 6.20
C ALA A 217 -14.46 4.93 4.88
N ASN A 218 -15.32 4.14 4.22
CA ASN A 218 -14.99 3.39 3.01
C ASN A 218 -16.12 3.45 1.98
N GLU A 219 -15.89 4.24 0.93
CA GLU A 219 -16.83 4.50 -0.16
C GLU A 219 -17.13 3.23 -0.96
N ILE A 220 -16.13 2.37 -1.14
CA ILE A 220 -16.25 1.13 -1.90
C ILE A 220 -17.19 0.14 -1.18
N LEU A 221 -17.10 0.03 0.15
CA LEU A 221 -18.01 -0.79 0.93
C LEU A 221 -19.42 -0.21 1.00
N SER A 222 -19.53 1.12 1.05
CA SER A 222 -20.82 1.82 1.07
C SER A 222 -21.61 1.56 -0.22
N ALA A 223 -20.95 1.63 -1.38
CA ALA A 223 -21.53 1.26 -2.66
C ALA A 223 -21.98 -0.21 -2.71
N GLU A 224 -21.14 -1.13 -2.22
CA GLU A 224 -21.48 -2.55 -2.16
C GLU A 224 -22.71 -2.81 -1.27
N ALA A 225 -22.80 -2.14 -0.12
CA ALA A 225 -23.93 -2.23 0.80
C ALA A 225 -25.23 -1.70 0.16
N ALA A 226 -25.16 -0.55 -0.51
CA ALA A 226 -26.31 0.04 -1.19
C ALA A 226 -26.84 -0.87 -2.31
N VAL A 227 -25.96 -1.45 -3.13
CA VAL A 227 -26.34 -2.40 -4.18
C VAL A 227 -26.99 -3.66 -3.58
N ARG A 228 -26.41 -4.25 -2.52
CA ARG A 228 -27.02 -5.42 -1.84
C ARG A 228 -28.40 -5.12 -1.28
N TYR A 229 -28.58 -3.93 -0.68
CA TYR A 229 -29.86 -3.50 -0.15
C TYR A 229 -30.94 -3.41 -1.25
N CYS A 230 -30.63 -2.84 -2.41
CA CYS A 230 -31.56 -2.76 -3.53
C CYS A 230 -31.97 -4.13 -4.08
N ILE A 231 -31.04 -5.09 -4.15
CA ILE A 231 -31.37 -6.47 -4.53
C ILE A 231 -32.33 -7.10 -3.50
N LYS A 232 -32.04 -6.97 -2.20
CA LYS A 232 -32.81 -7.61 -1.13
C LYS A 232 -34.22 -7.04 -1.01
N SER A 233 -34.35 -5.72 -1.06
CA SER A 233 -35.64 -5.04 -0.90
C SER A 233 -36.55 -5.15 -2.12
N LYS A 234 -36.01 -5.52 -3.29
CA LYS A 234 -36.66 -5.40 -4.61
C LYS A 234 -37.23 -3.98 -4.85
N ASN A 235 -36.78 -3.00 -4.07
CA ASN A 235 -37.32 -1.65 -4.06
C ASN A 235 -36.34 -0.73 -4.77
N MET A 236 -36.71 -0.34 -5.98
CA MET A 236 -35.91 0.54 -6.84
C MET A 236 -36.09 2.03 -6.51
N LYS A 237 -36.88 2.38 -5.47
CA LYS A 237 -37.04 3.78 -5.03
C LYS A 237 -35.74 4.40 -4.48
N HIS A 238 -34.75 3.59 -4.13
CA HIS A 238 -33.44 4.05 -3.60
C HIS A 238 -32.32 4.06 -4.64
N VAL A 239 -32.65 3.98 -5.93
CA VAL A 239 -31.66 3.98 -7.03
C VAL A 239 -30.78 5.24 -7.02
N GLU A 240 -31.33 6.40 -6.67
CA GLU A 240 -30.55 7.64 -6.56
C GLU A 240 -29.45 7.55 -5.50
N ASN A 241 -29.73 6.90 -4.37
CA ASN A 241 -28.74 6.66 -3.33
C ASN A 241 -27.63 5.72 -3.85
N VAL A 242 -28.00 4.63 -4.53
CA VAL A 242 -27.02 3.71 -5.14
C VAL A 242 -26.12 4.44 -6.12
N GLN A 243 -26.68 5.33 -6.95
CA GLN A 243 -25.89 6.10 -7.91
C GLN A 243 -24.88 7.02 -7.21
N LYS A 244 -25.28 7.70 -6.13
CA LYS A 244 -24.38 8.54 -5.32
C LYS A 244 -23.25 7.71 -4.70
N GLU A 245 -23.56 6.55 -4.14
CA GLU A 245 -22.53 5.66 -3.56
C GLU A 245 -21.57 5.12 -4.62
N LEU A 246 -22.09 4.70 -5.77
CA LEU A 246 -21.25 4.23 -6.89
C LEU A 246 -20.31 5.32 -7.40
N GLN A 247 -20.76 6.57 -7.45
CA GLN A 247 -19.92 7.70 -7.86
C GLN A 247 -18.81 7.97 -6.83
N SER A 248 -19.15 7.96 -5.54
CA SER A 248 -18.18 8.10 -4.46
C SER A 248 -17.13 6.98 -4.49
N SER A 249 -17.58 5.74 -4.72
CA SER A 249 -16.69 4.59 -4.85
C SER A 249 -15.82 4.67 -6.10
N GLU A 250 -16.32 5.18 -7.22
CA GLU A 250 -15.53 5.33 -8.45
C GLU A 250 -14.36 6.29 -8.25
N LEU A 251 -14.61 7.44 -7.61
CA LEU A 251 -13.55 8.41 -7.28
C LEU A 251 -12.51 7.79 -6.34
N SER A 252 -12.94 7.13 -5.27
CA SER A 252 -12.02 6.43 -4.36
C SER A 252 -11.20 5.34 -5.08
N ILE A 253 -11.80 4.60 -6.01
CA ILE A 253 -11.08 3.60 -6.81
C ILE A 253 -10.06 4.27 -7.73
N GLN A 254 -10.41 5.39 -8.37
CA GLN A 254 -9.50 6.18 -9.21
C GLN A 254 -8.27 6.63 -8.42
N ASP A 255 -8.46 7.24 -7.25
CA ASP A 255 -7.36 7.75 -6.42
C ASP A 255 -6.41 6.62 -5.99
N LEU A 256 -6.96 5.47 -5.61
CA LEU A 256 -6.17 4.28 -5.24
C LEU A 256 -5.41 3.69 -6.43
N GLU A 257 -6.06 3.61 -7.60
CA GLU A 257 -5.45 3.14 -8.84
C GLU A 257 -4.26 4.01 -9.23
N GLU A 258 -4.43 5.33 -9.27
CA GLU A 258 -3.39 6.29 -9.61
C GLU A 258 -2.23 6.28 -8.61
N GLY A 259 -2.55 6.21 -7.31
CA GLY A 259 -1.53 6.13 -6.26
C GLY A 259 -0.69 4.85 -6.36
N LEU A 260 -1.32 3.69 -6.58
CA LEU A 260 -0.61 2.43 -6.78
C LEU A 260 0.23 2.43 -8.06
N GLU A 261 -0.28 3.03 -9.14
CA GLU A 261 0.44 3.13 -10.40
C GLU A 261 1.68 4.02 -10.29
N THR A 262 1.54 5.16 -9.61
CA THR A 262 2.63 6.10 -9.38
C THR A 262 3.71 5.50 -8.49
N LEU A 263 3.32 4.83 -7.40
CA LEU A 263 4.24 4.06 -6.57
C LEU A 263 4.98 2.99 -7.39
N SER A 264 4.25 2.22 -8.20
CA SER A 264 4.85 1.17 -9.05
C SER A 264 5.89 1.74 -10.01
N ARG A 265 5.61 2.87 -10.66
CA ARG A 265 6.57 3.57 -11.53
C ARG A 265 7.85 3.95 -10.80
N ARG A 266 7.72 4.51 -9.58
CA ARG A 266 8.87 4.89 -8.74
C ARG A 266 9.70 3.68 -8.33
N MET A 267 9.06 2.61 -7.87
CA MET A 267 9.73 1.35 -7.52
C MET A 267 10.46 0.72 -8.72
N ILE A 268 9.86 0.72 -9.92
CA ILE A 268 10.53 0.24 -11.15
C ILE A 268 11.79 1.05 -11.42
N LYS A 269 11.72 2.39 -11.31
CA LYS A 269 12.88 3.27 -11.52
C LYS A 269 13.99 3.02 -10.50
N THR A 270 13.65 2.88 -9.22
CA THR A 270 14.59 2.49 -8.15
C THR A 270 15.26 1.15 -8.49
N ARG A 271 14.46 0.13 -8.84
CA ARG A 271 14.95 -1.20 -9.22
C ARG A 271 15.94 -1.14 -10.39
N VAL A 272 15.61 -0.41 -11.46
CA VAL A 272 16.49 -0.24 -12.63
C VAL A 272 17.80 0.41 -12.22
N THR A 273 17.77 1.40 -11.33
CA THR A 273 18.97 2.08 -10.86
C THR A 273 19.87 1.15 -10.05
N VAL A 274 19.30 0.32 -9.17
CA VAL A 274 20.05 -0.72 -8.43
C VAL A 274 20.65 -1.74 -9.39
N LEU A 275 19.87 -2.26 -10.36
CA LEU A 275 20.36 -3.21 -11.36
C LEU A 275 21.53 -2.66 -12.18
N ASN A 276 21.44 -1.40 -12.60
CA ASN A 276 22.52 -0.73 -13.32
C ASN A 276 23.78 -0.59 -12.43
N SER A 277 23.62 -0.39 -11.13
CA SER A 277 24.75 -0.23 -10.20
C SER A 277 25.55 -1.52 -10.01
N ILE A 278 24.91 -2.69 -10.08
CA ILE A 278 25.57 -4.01 -9.92
C ILE A 278 26.01 -4.63 -11.25
N SER A 279 25.61 -4.05 -12.38
CA SER A 279 25.97 -4.54 -13.72
C SER A 279 27.19 -3.83 -14.32
N CYS A 280 27.72 -2.80 -13.65
CA CYS A 280 28.89 -2.02 -14.03
C CYS A 280 30.14 -2.48 -13.28
#